data_AF-A0A7W0N2E2-F1
#
_entry.id   AF-A0A7W0N2E2-F1
#
_cell.length_a   1.000
_cell.length_b   1.000
_cell.length_c   1.000
_cell.angle_alpha   90.00
_cell.angle_beta   90.00
_cell.angle_gamma   90.00
#
_symmetry.space_group_name_H-M   'P 1'
#
loop_
_entity.id
_entity.type
_entity.pdbx_description
1 polymer ?
#
loop_
_entity_poly.entity_id
_entity_poly.type
_entity_poly.pdbx_seq_one_letter_code
_entity_poly.pdbx_strand_id
1 'polypeptide(L)'
;MLPDLRVLLLGVWRSLLPLASIAAVTAMILFVYGMVGWILFADELPERWGNIGTAMLTLFVMLTLEDFPVYMEEAMEIHSWAWIYFVSFILVAAFIVLNVLIGIVLNSMEEARELERRQAIRDRHPGRRQAASPLDPEAHAHVSERIVILRRALDDLEVELALESDPRRG
;
A
#
# COMPACT_ATOMS: atom_id res chain seq x y z
N MET A 1 -10.28 -21.28 21.11
CA MET A 1 -8.96 -20.86 20.60
C MET A 1 -8.94 -20.65 19.07
N LEU A 2 -10.04 -20.19 18.45
CA LEU A 2 -10.15 -19.89 17.01
C LEU A 2 -10.52 -18.42 16.63
N PRO A 3 -10.88 -17.48 17.54
CA PRO A 3 -11.17 -16.10 17.13
C PRO A 3 -9.91 -15.27 16.79
N ASP A 4 -8.75 -15.57 17.41
CA ASP A 4 -7.52 -14.80 17.20
C ASP A 4 -6.92 -14.94 15.79
N LEU A 5 -7.05 -16.13 15.16
CA LEU A 5 -6.56 -16.36 13.80
C LEU A 5 -7.28 -15.49 12.77
N ARG A 6 -8.58 -15.26 12.93
CA ARG A 6 -9.35 -14.40 12.01
C ARG A 6 -8.91 -12.95 12.11
N VAL A 7 -8.63 -12.46 13.33
CA VAL A 7 -8.15 -11.10 13.56
C VAL A 7 -6.73 -10.91 13.00
N LEU A 8 -5.85 -11.91 13.17
CA LEU A 8 -4.52 -11.90 12.59
C LEU A 8 -4.54 -11.97 11.06
N LEU A 9 -5.36 -12.85 10.48
CA LEU A 9 -5.55 -12.94 9.02
C LEU A 9 -6.14 -11.65 8.43
N LEU A 10 -7.09 -11.01 9.11
CA LEU A 10 -7.67 -9.74 8.70
C LEU A 10 -6.65 -8.60 8.78
N GLY A 11 -5.75 -8.63 9.79
CA GLY A 11 -4.62 -7.72 9.91
C GLY A 11 -3.62 -7.86 8.77
N VAL A 12 -3.21 -9.10 8.46
CA VAL A 12 -2.29 -9.42 7.35
C VAL A 12 -2.89 -9.01 6.00
N TRP A 13 -4.16 -9.31 5.75
CA TRP A 13 -4.85 -8.92 4.51
C TRP A 13 -4.84 -7.40 4.29
N ARG A 14 -5.04 -6.63 5.35
CA ARG A 14 -5.05 -5.17 5.28
C ARG A 14 -3.66 -4.59 5.05
N SER A 15 -2.61 -5.25 5.53
CA SER A 15 -1.19 -4.89 5.28
C SER A 15 -0.66 -5.32 3.91
N LEU A 16 -1.31 -6.29 3.25
CA LEU A 16 -0.98 -6.71 1.89
C LEU A 16 -1.58 -5.79 0.82
N LEU A 17 -2.64 -5.04 1.16
CA LEU A 17 -3.35 -4.19 0.21
C LEU A 17 -2.46 -3.11 -0.45
N PRO A 18 -1.52 -2.45 0.27
CA PRO A 18 -0.55 -1.55 -0.34
C PRO A 18 0.40 -2.27 -1.31
N LEU A 19 0.85 -3.49 -0.94
CA LEU A 19 1.75 -4.33 -1.75
C LEU A 19 1.07 -4.88 -3.01
N ALA A 20 -0.26 -4.98 -3.03
CA ALA A 20 -1.01 -5.51 -4.18
C ALA A 20 -0.81 -4.69 -5.46
N SER A 21 -0.68 -3.36 -5.33
CA SER A 21 -0.42 -2.47 -6.48
C SER A 21 0.91 -2.79 -7.17
N ILE A 22 1.97 -2.93 -6.38
CA ILE A 22 3.30 -3.28 -6.87
C ILE A 22 3.29 -4.70 -7.43
N ALA A 23 2.65 -5.65 -6.75
CA ALA A 23 2.52 -7.02 -7.24
C ALA A 23 1.84 -7.07 -8.61
N ALA A 24 0.80 -6.26 -8.85
CA ALA A 24 0.15 -6.17 -10.15
C ALA A 24 1.08 -5.61 -11.24
N VAL A 25 1.86 -4.57 -10.92
CA VAL A 25 2.87 -4.01 -11.84
C VAL A 25 3.96 -5.04 -12.14
N THR A 26 4.48 -5.74 -11.14
CA THR A 26 5.46 -6.82 -11.30
C THR A 26 4.90 -7.93 -12.19
N ALA A 27 3.65 -8.38 -11.95
CA ALA A 27 3.01 -9.39 -12.78
C ALA A 27 2.84 -8.93 -14.24
N MET A 28 2.51 -7.66 -14.46
CA MET A 28 2.45 -7.07 -15.80
C MET A 28 3.82 -7.09 -16.49
N ILE A 29 4.88 -6.72 -15.78
CA ILE A 29 6.25 -6.72 -16.31
C ILE A 29 6.70 -8.15 -16.62
N LEU A 30 6.44 -9.11 -15.73
CA LEU A 30 6.71 -10.53 -15.97
C LEU A 30 5.97 -11.05 -17.19
N PHE A 31 4.72 -10.65 -17.39
CA PHE A 31 3.95 -11.05 -18.56
C PHE A 31 4.55 -10.49 -19.86
N VAL A 32 4.90 -9.20 -19.89
CA VAL A 32 5.51 -8.57 -21.08
C VAL A 32 6.87 -9.17 -21.39
N TYR A 33 7.77 -9.27 -20.40
CA TYR A 33 9.07 -9.91 -20.58
C TYR A 33 8.91 -11.39 -20.93
N GLY A 34 7.98 -12.11 -20.30
CA GLY A 34 7.72 -13.52 -20.58
C GLY A 34 7.24 -13.76 -22.01
N MET A 35 6.40 -12.87 -22.54
CA MET A 35 6.00 -12.89 -23.94
C MET A 35 7.20 -12.64 -24.87
N VAL A 36 8.03 -11.64 -24.57
CA VAL A 36 9.23 -11.35 -25.37
C VAL A 36 10.21 -12.51 -25.35
N GLY A 37 10.52 -13.08 -24.18
CA GLY A 37 11.42 -14.22 -24.06
C GLY A 37 10.86 -15.49 -24.69
N TRP A 38 9.55 -15.73 -24.62
CA TRP A 38 8.89 -16.80 -25.38
C TRP A 38 9.12 -16.62 -26.88
N ILE A 39 8.92 -15.41 -27.42
CA ILE A 39 9.14 -15.14 -28.85
C ILE A 39 10.60 -15.30 -29.26
N LEU A 40 11.56 -14.99 -28.38
CA LEU A 40 12.98 -15.00 -28.70
C LEU A 40 13.68 -16.35 -28.50
N PHE A 41 13.22 -17.17 -27.55
CA PHE A 41 13.99 -18.33 -27.07
C PHE A 41 13.20 -19.64 -27.01
N ALA A 42 11.91 -19.65 -27.37
CA ALA A 42 11.07 -20.85 -27.21
C ALA A 42 11.52 -22.04 -28.07
N ASP A 43 12.04 -21.76 -29.26
CA ASP A 43 12.40 -22.80 -30.22
C ASP A 43 13.72 -23.49 -29.80
N GLU A 44 14.66 -22.74 -29.25
CA GLU A 44 15.98 -23.21 -28.84
C GLU A 44 16.03 -23.67 -27.37
N LEU A 45 15.26 -23.04 -26.48
CA LEU A 45 15.23 -23.31 -25.03
C LEU A 45 13.80 -23.63 -24.53
N PRO A 46 13.15 -24.69 -25.04
CA PRO A 46 11.74 -24.98 -24.75
C PRO A 46 11.48 -25.32 -23.27
N GLU A 47 12.49 -25.81 -22.54
CA GLU A 47 12.36 -26.15 -21.12
C GLU A 47 12.05 -24.95 -20.23
N ARG A 48 12.59 -23.77 -20.58
CA ARG A 48 12.45 -22.53 -19.80
C ARG A 48 11.55 -21.52 -20.50
N TRP A 49 11.55 -21.52 -21.82
CA TRP A 49 10.86 -20.52 -22.64
C TRP A 49 9.75 -21.10 -23.49
N GLY A 50 9.44 -22.41 -23.47
CA GLY A 50 8.52 -23.03 -24.44
C GLY A 50 7.07 -22.56 -24.40
N ASN A 51 6.64 -21.88 -23.33
CA ASN A 51 5.37 -21.16 -23.29
C ASN A 51 5.46 -19.97 -22.34
N ILE A 52 4.49 -19.04 -22.45
CA ILE A 52 4.46 -17.80 -21.65
C ILE A 52 4.47 -18.09 -20.15
N GLY A 53 3.75 -19.11 -19.68
CA GLY A 53 3.69 -19.45 -18.25
C GLY A 53 5.03 -19.92 -17.70
N THR A 54 5.73 -20.79 -18.42
CA THR A 54 7.08 -21.24 -18.04
C THR A 54 8.08 -20.09 -18.12
N ALA A 55 8.02 -19.25 -19.16
CA ALA A 55 8.86 -18.06 -19.28
C ALA A 55 8.65 -17.07 -18.12
N MET A 56 7.39 -16.85 -17.72
CA MET A 56 7.07 -16.05 -16.54
C MET A 56 7.60 -16.66 -15.25
N LEU A 57 7.60 -17.98 -15.10
CA LEU A 57 8.19 -18.67 -13.95
C LEU A 57 9.71 -18.49 -13.92
N THR A 58 10.40 -18.66 -15.06
CA THR A 58 11.83 -18.41 -15.19
C THR A 58 12.18 -16.97 -14.81
N LEU A 59 11.42 -16.00 -15.31
CA LEU A 59 11.60 -14.59 -14.95
C LEU A 59 11.27 -14.31 -13.48
N PHE A 60 10.28 -15.00 -12.90
CA PHE A 60 9.96 -14.88 -11.49
C PHE A 60 11.10 -15.37 -10.60
N VAL A 61 11.73 -16.50 -10.94
CA VAL A 61 12.97 -16.97 -10.28
C VAL A 61 14.07 -15.93 -10.48
N MET A 62 14.23 -15.40 -11.69
CA MET A 62 15.22 -14.38 -11.97
C MET A 62 15.00 -13.04 -11.25
N LEU A 63 13.80 -12.75 -10.72
CA LEU A 63 13.58 -11.57 -9.86
C LEU A 63 14.46 -11.60 -8.60
N THR A 64 14.82 -12.78 -8.11
CA THR A 64 15.75 -12.95 -6.98
C THR A 64 17.21 -12.91 -7.42
N LEU A 65 17.48 -12.72 -8.71
CA LEU A 65 18.78 -12.82 -9.37
C LEU A 65 19.42 -14.21 -9.30
N GLU A 66 18.65 -15.23 -8.98
CA GLU A 66 19.09 -16.62 -8.95
C GLU A 66 19.45 -17.10 -10.37
N ASP A 67 20.65 -17.66 -10.50
CA ASP A 67 21.22 -18.23 -11.73
C ASP A 67 21.16 -17.34 -12.99
N PHE A 68 21.00 -16.02 -12.83
CA PHE A 68 20.90 -15.09 -13.95
C PHE A 68 22.06 -15.15 -14.96
N PRO A 69 23.34 -15.33 -14.55
CA PRO A 69 24.44 -15.38 -15.52
C PRO A 69 24.32 -16.58 -16.45
N VAL A 70 23.83 -17.72 -15.93
CA VAL A 70 23.64 -18.97 -16.69
C VAL A 70 22.54 -18.77 -17.73
N TYR A 71 21.38 -18.24 -17.31
CA TYR A 71 20.28 -17.95 -18.23
C TYR A 71 20.70 -16.98 -19.35
N MET A 72 21.49 -15.96 -19.01
CA MET A 72 21.99 -14.98 -19.96
C MET A 72 23.03 -15.59 -20.91
N GLU A 73 23.95 -16.42 -20.41
CA GLU A 73 24.97 -17.10 -21.21
C GLU A 73 24.35 -18.04 -22.24
N GLU A 74 23.44 -18.92 -21.81
CA GLU A 74 22.71 -19.82 -22.73
C GLU A 74 21.95 -19.04 -23.82
N ALA A 75 21.32 -17.92 -23.46
CA ALA A 75 20.62 -17.09 -24.42
C ALA A 75 21.57 -16.35 -25.38
N MET A 76 22.78 -16.01 -24.94
CA MET A 76 23.81 -15.40 -25.80
C MET A 76 24.38 -16.37 -26.83
N GLU A 77 24.37 -17.68 -26.56
CA GLU A 77 24.73 -18.71 -27.55
C GLU A 77 23.76 -18.73 -28.74
N ILE A 78 22.49 -18.34 -28.52
CA ILE A 78 21.47 -18.20 -29.55
C ILE A 78 21.56 -16.83 -30.23
N HIS A 79 21.59 -15.77 -29.41
CA HIS A 79 21.61 -14.39 -29.86
C HIS A 79 22.66 -13.60 -29.08
N SER A 80 23.77 -13.21 -29.70
CA SER A 80 24.87 -12.50 -29.04
C SER A 80 24.47 -11.17 -28.36
N TRP A 81 23.34 -10.57 -28.74
CA TRP A 81 22.78 -9.35 -28.14
C TRP A 81 21.80 -9.63 -26.99
N ALA A 82 21.50 -10.89 -26.66
CA ALA A 82 20.53 -11.29 -25.64
C ALA A 82 20.84 -10.70 -24.26
N TRP A 83 22.10 -10.39 -23.94
CA TRP A 83 22.48 -9.71 -22.71
C TRP A 83 21.68 -8.43 -22.45
N ILE A 84 21.25 -7.71 -23.50
CA ILE A 84 20.44 -6.49 -23.38
C ILE A 84 19.10 -6.80 -22.72
N TYR A 85 18.45 -7.91 -23.11
CA TYR A 85 17.17 -8.35 -22.56
C TYR A 85 17.28 -8.69 -21.07
N PHE A 86 18.32 -9.44 -20.66
CA PHE A 86 18.52 -9.81 -19.26
C PHE A 86 18.94 -8.61 -18.41
N VAL A 87 19.84 -7.77 -18.89
CA VAL A 87 20.27 -6.57 -18.17
C VAL A 87 19.12 -5.58 -18.02
N SER A 88 18.29 -5.37 -19.05
CA SER A 88 17.11 -4.50 -18.93
C SER A 88 16.10 -5.04 -17.91
N PHE A 89 15.89 -6.36 -17.88
CA PHE A 89 15.04 -7.00 -16.88
C PHE A 89 15.57 -6.78 -15.46
N ILE A 90 16.87 -6.98 -15.24
CA ILE A 90 17.53 -6.81 -13.94
C ILE A 90 17.42 -5.35 -13.45
N LEU A 91 17.61 -4.37 -14.33
CA LEU A 91 17.45 -2.96 -13.97
C LEU A 91 16.01 -2.64 -13.55
N VAL A 92 15.03 -3.18 -14.27
CA VAL A 92 13.61 -3.03 -13.92
C VAL A 92 13.31 -3.72 -12.59
N ALA A 93 13.80 -4.96 -12.39
CA ALA A 93 13.63 -5.70 -11.14
C ALA A 93 14.25 -4.94 -9.95
N ALA A 94 15.45 -4.41 -10.10
CA ALA A 94 16.10 -3.57 -9.09
C ALA A 94 15.29 -2.32 -8.77
N PHE A 95 14.71 -1.67 -9.77
CA PHE A 95 13.83 -0.51 -9.58
C PHE A 95 12.55 -0.88 -8.82
N ILE A 96 11.94 -2.04 -9.13
CA ILE A 96 10.79 -2.57 -8.39
C ILE A 96 11.16 -2.78 -6.92
N VAL A 97 12.29 -3.46 -6.64
CA VAL A 97 12.75 -3.70 -5.26
C VAL A 97 12.98 -2.39 -4.52
N LEU A 98 13.59 -1.40 -5.17
CA LEU A 98 13.77 -0.06 -4.59
C LEU A 98 12.44 0.61 -4.27
N ASN A 99 11.46 0.55 -5.18
CA ASN A 99 10.13 1.12 -4.96
C ASN A 99 9.38 0.43 -3.81
N VAL A 100 9.52 -0.89 -3.69
CA VAL A 100 8.99 -1.65 -2.54
C VAL A 100 9.64 -1.16 -1.25
N LEU A 101 10.96 -1.03 -1.22
CA LEU A 101 11.70 -0.56 -0.05
C LEU A 101 11.26 0.86 0.36
N ILE A 102 11.16 1.78 -0.61
CA ILE A 102 10.67 3.15 -0.38
C ILE A 102 9.25 3.11 0.19
N GLY A 103 8.36 2.28 -0.36
CA GLY A 103 6.99 2.12 0.13
C GLY A 103 6.94 1.64 1.59
N ILE A 104 7.75 0.64 1.95
CA ILE A 104 7.84 0.12 3.32
C ILE A 104 8.39 1.18 4.27
N VAL A 105 9.46 1.88 3.88
CA VAL A 105 10.08 2.94 4.69
C VAL A 105 9.10 4.09 4.90
N LEU A 106 8.41 4.53 3.84
CA LEU A 106 7.43 5.61 3.94
C LEU A 106 6.27 5.23 4.86
N ASN A 107 5.72 4.02 4.72
CA ASN A 107 4.67 3.53 5.62
C ASN A 107 5.14 3.48 7.08
N SER A 108 6.37 2.99 7.34
CA SER A 108 6.94 2.99 8.68
C SER A 108 7.12 4.39 9.27
N MET A 109 7.55 5.36 8.47
CA MET A 109 7.67 6.75 8.90
C MET A 109 6.30 7.42 9.14
N GLU A 110 5.30 7.11 8.32
CA GLU A 110 3.93 7.58 8.51
C GLU A 110 3.32 7.04 9.80
N GLU A 111 3.49 5.75 10.09
CA GLU A 111 3.08 5.12 11.35
C GLU A 111 3.74 5.78 12.57
N ALA A 112 5.05 6.05 12.51
CA ALA A 112 5.77 6.74 13.58
C ALA A 112 5.23 8.18 13.81
N ARG A 113 5.01 8.93 12.72
CA ARG A 113 4.45 10.29 12.78
C ARG A 113 3.01 10.31 13.30
N GLU A 114 2.19 9.32 12.96
CA GLU A 114 0.83 9.19 13.49
C GLU A 114 0.84 8.97 15.01
N LEU A 115 1.73 8.12 15.51
CA LEU A 115 1.89 7.87 16.94
C LEU A 115 2.30 9.15 17.68
N GLU A 116 3.27 9.90 17.16
CA GLU A 116 3.68 11.19 17.72
C GLU A 116 2.54 12.22 17.71
N ARG A 117 1.77 12.33 16.62
CA ARG A 117 0.61 13.23 16.57
C ARG A 117 -0.47 12.86 17.59
N ARG A 118 -0.76 11.56 17.75
CA ARG A 118 -1.74 11.09 18.75
C ARG A 118 -1.27 11.39 20.18
N GLN A 119 0.02 11.23 20.45
CA GLN A 119 0.63 11.61 21.74
C GLN A 119 0.57 13.12 21.97
N ALA A 120 0.95 13.93 20.98
CA ALA A 120 0.90 15.38 21.08
C ALA A 120 -0.52 15.91 21.33
N ILE A 121 -1.55 15.37 20.69
CA ILE A 121 -2.95 15.73 20.95
C ILE A 121 -3.36 15.34 22.38
N ARG A 122 -2.93 14.16 22.86
CA ARG A 122 -3.20 13.67 24.22
C ARG A 122 -2.52 14.56 25.28
N ASP A 123 -1.32 15.04 25.02
CA ASP A 123 -0.56 15.88 25.96
C ASP A 123 -0.97 17.35 25.92
N ARG A 124 -1.51 17.84 24.79
CA ARG A 124 -2.12 19.18 24.70
C ARG A 124 -3.47 19.30 25.42
N HIS A 125 -4.09 18.17 25.80
CA HIS A 125 -5.28 18.12 26.66
C HIS A 125 -4.96 17.48 28.03
N PRO A 126 -4.11 18.11 28.87
CA PRO A 126 -3.84 17.61 30.22
C PRO A 126 -5.12 17.58 31.07
N GLY A 127 -6.10 18.45 30.79
CA GLY A 127 -7.41 18.47 31.46
C GLY A 127 -8.23 17.19 31.29
N ARG A 128 -7.95 16.33 30.30
CA ARG A 128 -8.63 15.04 30.15
C ARG A 128 -8.09 13.96 31.09
N ARG A 129 -6.84 14.08 31.56
CA ARG A 129 -6.25 13.16 32.55
C ARG A 129 -6.73 13.46 33.98
N GLN A 130 -7.11 14.69 34.28
CA GLN A 130 -7.79 15.04 35.53
C GLN A 130 -9.29 14.75 35.48
N ALA A 131 -9.94 14.96 34.33
CA ALA A 131 -11.34 14.57 34.10
C ALA A 131 -11.58 13.05 34.06
N ALA A 132 -10.57 12.26 33.71
CA ALA A 132 -10.65 10.80 33.63
C ALA A 132 -9.98 10.12 34.83
N SER A 133 -10.11 10.71 36.02
CA SER A 133 -10.21 9.87 37.21
C SER A 133 -11.50 9.05 37.09
N PRO A 134 -11.52 7.73 37.32
CA PRO A 134 -12.73 6.90 37.21
C PRO A 134 -13.90 7.29 38.13
N LEU A 135 -13.81 8.43 38.84
CA LEU A 135 -14.69 8.85 39.92
C LEU A 135 -15.09 10.35 39.89
N ASP A 136 -14.91 11.08 38.77
CA ASP A 136 -15.29 12.51 38.73
C ASP A 136 -16.45 12.83 37.73
N PRO A 137 -17.71 12.85 38.20
CA PRO A 137 -18.91 13.15 37.39
C PRO A 137 -18.94 14.56 36.79
N GLU A 138 -18.23 15.52 37.38
CA GLU A 138 -18.35 16.94 37.00
C GLU A 138 -17.69 17.26 35.65
N ALA A 139 -16.63 16.54 35.29
CA ALA A 139 -15.91 16.80 34.06
C ALA A 139 -16.66 16.37 32.79
N HIS A 140 -17.54 15.36 32.90
CA HIS A 140 -18.43 14.94 31.81
C HIS A 140 -19.58 15.93 31.61
N ALA A 141 -20.04 16.59 32.67
CA ALA A 141 -21.10 17.59 32.61
C ALA A 141 -20.67 18.79 31.74
N HIS A 142 -19.45 19.30 31.93
CA HIS A 142 -18.93 20.46 31.20
C HIS A 142 -18.75 20.20 29.69
N VAL A 143 -18.32 18.99 29.31
CA VAL A 143 -18.18 18.61 27.89
C VAL A 143 -19.56 18.46 27.24
N SER A 144 -20.51 17.86 27.96
CA SER A 144 -21.89 17.68 27.49
C SER A 144 -22.59 19.02 27.29
N GLU A 145 -22.39 19.97 28.21
CA GLU A 145 -22.92 21.33 28.13
C GLU A 145 -22.38 22.08 26.90
N ARG A 146 -21.06 22.02 26.65
CA ARG A 146 -20.45 22.62 25.46
C ARG A 146 -20.98 22.05 24.15
N ILE A 147 -21.22 20.74 24.09
CA ILE A 147 -21.83 20.08 22.92
C ILE A 147 -23.26 20.59 22.69
N VAL A 148 -24.04 20.75 23.77
CA VAL A 148 -25.42 21.26 23.67
C VAL A 148 -25.44 22.70 23.15
N ILE A 149 -24.54 23.57 23.62
CA ILE A 149 -24.44 24.95 23.16
C ILE A 149 -24.08 25.02 21.68
N LEU A 150 -23.06 24.26 21.25
CA LEU A 150 -22.65 24.22 19.85
C LEU A 150 -23.75 23.68 18.93
N ARG A 151 -24.50 22.66 19.38
CA ARG A 151 -25.66 22.15 18.62
C ARG A 151 -26.73 23.21 18.42
N ARG A 152 -27.12 23.91 19.49
CA ARG A 152 -28.13 24.98 19.40
C ARG A 152 -27.69 26.10 18.47
N ALA A 153 -26.44 26.53 18.58
CA ALA A 153 -25.89 27.56 17.69
C ALA A 153 -25.90 27.11 16.22
N LEU A 154 -25.67 25.81 15.95
CA LEU A 154 -25.75 25.26 14.61
C LEU A 154 -27.19 25.20 14.09
N ASP A 155 -28.14 24.78 14.93
CA ASP A 155 -29.56 24.73 14.59
C ASP A 155 -30.09 26.14 14.24
N ASP A 156 -29.70 27.16 15.01
CA ASP A 156 -30.09 28.55 14.74
C ASP A 156 -29.54 29.04 13.38
N LEU A 157 -28.29 28.71 13.05
CA LEU A 157 -27.66 29.03 11.77
C LEU A 157 -28.32 28.29 10.60
N GLU A 158 -28.71 27.03 10.79
CA GLU A 158 -29.44 26.24 9.77
C GLU A 158 -30.82 26.84 9.47
N VAL A 159 -31.52 27.34 10.49
CA VAL A 159 -32.80 28.04 10.32
C VAL A 159 -32.62 29.36 9.59
N GLU A 160 -31.60 30.15 9.94
CA GLU A 160 -31.29 31.42 9.26
C GLU A 160 -30.97 31.20 7.77
N LEU A 161 -30.15 30.20 7.46
CA LEU A 161 -29.85 29.78 6.08
C LEU A 161 -31.10 29.29 5.33
N ALA A 162 -32.00 28.55 5.98
CA ALA A 162 -33.25 28.11 5.38
C ALA A 162 -34.21 29.28 5.08
N LEU A 163 -34.15 30.35 5.87
CA LEU A 163 -34.93 31.57 5.66
C LEU A 163 -34.34 32.45 4.54
N GLU A 164 -33.01 32.51 4.41
CA GLU A 164 -32.33 33.24 3.33
C GLU A 164 -32.41 32.52 1.97
N SER A 165 -32.60 31.20 1.95
CA SER A 165 -32.66 30.38 0.74
C SER A 165 -34.05 30.23 0.12
N ASP A 166 -35.11 30.82 0.71
CA ASP A 166 -36.45 30.83 0.11
C ASP A 166 -36.53 31.81 -1.08
N PRO A 167 -36.68 31.34 -2.35
CA PRO A 167 -36.62 32.20 -3.54
C PRO A 167 -37.83 33.13 -3.73
N ARG A 168 -38.78 33.19 -2.77
CA ARG A 168 -40.06 33.90 -2.92
C ARG A 168 -40.07 35.33 -2.36
N ARG A 169 -38.90 35.90 -2.04
CA ARG A 169 -38.75 37.30 -1.55
C ARG A 169 -37.88 38.21 -2.43
N GLY A 170 -37.78 37.90 -3.73
CA GLY A 170 -37.28 38.83 -4.76
C GLY A 170 -38.40 39.28 -5.68
#